data_AF-A0A0P7H5X7-F1
#
_entry.id   AF-A0A0P7H5X7-F1
#
_cell.length_a   1.000
_cell.length_b   1.000
_cell.length_c   1.000
_cell.angle_alpha   90.00
_cell.angle_beta   90.00
_cell.angle_gamma   90.00
#
_symmetry.space_group_name_H-M   'P 1'
#
loop_
_entity.id
_entity.type
_entity.pdbx_description
1 polymer ?
#
loop_
_entity_poly.entity_id
_entity_poly.type
_entity_poly.pdbx_seq_one_letter_code
_entity_poly.pdbx_strand_id
1 'polypeptide(L)'
;MNNSAALPPVDPSSFRSKVHGCLLGGALGDALGYAVEFDSAEGIRARFGPSGLTGFNQLELPAPVSDDTQMTLYTVDGLVEVLQWANDGVGADETACLWLAYLRWLKTQGEALPVNAPDQPDRWIDGQEVLHHRRAPGNACLSGLLTGEMGTRKRPVNPDSKGCGTVMRSAPFGLLPYVAAETVYKFSADGAALTHGHPSALHSAAVFSTLIHDLLPADATLQAAAANAVERAAASGVPELAQRLEAAVALASEDLAGQSRPSPERLKAALGEGWVAEEALAIGLYAALATADAGSPEQHFRKAAALAVNHDGDSDSTASVTGNILGVLYGREAMPAEWAAAIDARVTVEKMAEALLGVTVG
;
A
#
# COMPACT_ATOMS: atom_id res chain seq x y z
N MET A 1 -18.76 -20.95 13.88
CA MET A 1 -17.56 -20.91 14.74
C MET A 1 -16.41 -21.40 13.88
N ASN A 2 -15.85 -20.53 13.04
CA ASN A 2 -14.65 -20.86 12.28
C ASN A 2 -13.45 -20.53 13.15
N ASN A 3 -12.57 -21.52 13.26
CA ASN A 3 -11.32 -21.45 13.99
C ASN A 3 -10.43 -20.41 13.29
N SER A 4 -10.32 -19.20 13.87
CA SER A 4 -9.32 -18.19 13.51
C SER A 4 -7.96 -18.73 13.95
N ALA A 5 -7.39 -19.62 13.15
CA ALA A 5 -6.05 -20.15 13.36
C ALA A 5 -5.02 -19.17 12.78
N ALA A 6 -3.96 -18.89 13.53
CA ALA A 6 -2.77 -18.23 12.99
C ALA A 6 -2.28 -18.96 11.72
N LEU A 7 -1.65 -18.24 10.80
CA LEU A 7 -1.13 -18.85 9.57
C LEU A 7 -0.22 -20.05 9.92
N PRO A 8 -0.23 -21.12 9.10
CA PRO A 8 0.75 -22.19 9.26
C PRO A 8 2.17 -21.61 9.24
N PRO A 9 3.14 -22.25 9.92
CA PRO A 9 4.49 -21.70 10.04
C PRO A 9 5.06 -21.37 8.67
N VAL A 10 5.25 -20.07 8.42
CA VAL A 10 5.83 -19.56 7.18
C VAL A 10 7.33 -19.85 7.20
N ASP A 11 7.88 -20.37 6.10
CA ASP A 11 9.34 -20.54 5.98
C ASP A 11 10.04 -19.18 6.20
N PRO A 12 10.96 -19.06 7.19
CA PRO A 12 11.58 -17.78 7.52
C PRO A 12 12.31 -17.10 6.35
N SER A 13 12.89 -17.89 5.44
CA SER A 13 13.60 -17.35 4.27
C SER A 13 12.62 -16.78 3.24
N SER A 14 11.53 -17.50 2.99
CA SER A 14 10.40 -17.06 2.18
C SER A 14 9.75 -15.80 2.76
N PHE A 15 9.44 -15.80 4.06
CA PHE A 15 8.84 -14.65 4.74
C PHE A 15 9.72 -13.39 4.63
N ARG A 16 11.03 -13.52 4.88
CA ARG A 16 12.00 -12.44 4.67
C ARG A 16 11.96 -11.93 3.23
N SER A 17 11.93 -12.82 2.23
CA SER A 17 11.83 -12.44 0.82
C SER A 17 10.53 -11.67 0.54
N LYS A 18 9.39 -12.12 1.08
CA LYS A 18 8.08 -11.49 0.92
C LYS A 18 7.97 -10.13 1.60
N VAL A 19 8.54 -9.94 2.80
CA VAL A 19 8.57 -8.62 3.47
C VAL A 19 9.36 -7.62 2.64
N HIS A 20 10.55 -7.99 2.17
CA HIS A 20 11.35 -7.15 1.28
C HIS A 20 10.66 -6.87 -0.04
N GLY A 21 10.10 -7.91 -0.68
CA GLY A 21 9.38 -7.77 -1.94
C GLY A 21 8.19 -6.83 -1.79
N CYS A 22 7.39 -6.96 -0.72
CA CYS A 22 6.23 -6.12 -0.47
C CYS A 22 6.62 -4.64 -0.32
N LEU A 23 7.55 -4.32 0.58
CA LEU A 23 7.91 -2.93 0.87
C LEU A 23 8.69 -2.28 -0.29
N LEU A 24 9.61 -3.01 -0.91
CA LEU A 24 10.35 -2.51 -2.08
C LEU A 24 9.45 -2.41 -3.30
N GLY A 25 8.57 -3.38 -3.52
CA GLY A 25 7.62 -3.38 -4.62
C GLY A 25 6.68 -2.18 -4.57
N GLY A 26 6.13 -1.87 -3.39
CA GLY A 26 5.34 -0.65 -3.20
C GLY A 26 6.13 0.62 -3.51
N ALA A 27 7.35 0.73 -2.97
CA ALA A 27 8.19 1.90 -3.22
C ALA A 27 8.61 2.07 -4.70
N LEU A 28 8.77 0.97 -5.43
CA LEU A 28 9.01 1.00 -6.87
C LEU A 28 7.77 1.41 -7.65
N GLY A 29 6.59 0.95 -7.22
CA GLY A 29 5.31 1.35 -7.80
C GLY A 29 5.06 2.84 -7.62
N ASP A 30 5.15 3.31 -6.38
CA ASP A 30 5.08 4.72 -5.99
C ASP A 30 6.04 5.57 -6.86
N ALA A 31 7.35 5.32 -6.81
CA ALA A 31 8.31 6.17 -7.51
C ALA A 31 8.11 6.20 -9.05
N LEU A 32 7.59 5.11 -9.64
CA LEU A 32 7.28 5.07 -11.06
C LEU A 32 6.01 5.88 -11.36
N GLY A 33 4.95 5.72 -10.55
CA GLY A 33 3.70 6.43 -10.71
C GLY A 33 3.78 7.91 -10.38
N TYR A 34 4.65 8.29 -9.43
CA TYR A 34 4.84 9.68 -9.00
C TYR A 34 5.35 10.57 -10.15
N ALA A 35 6.05 9.97 -11.13
CA ALA A 35 6.49 10.66 -12.33
C ALA A 35 5.33 11.14 -13.23
N VAL A 36 4.11 10.61 -13.03
CA VAL A 36 2.92 10.80 -13.88
C VAL A 36 1.61 11.03 -13.11
N GLU A 37 1.62 11.11 -11.77
CA GLU A 37 0.45 11.21 -10.88
C GLU A 37 -0.64 12.22 -11.34
N PHE A 38 -0.24 13.37 -11.90
CA PHE A 38 -1.17 14.43 -12.32
C PHE A 38 -1.38 14.50 -13.84
N ASP A 39 -0.81 13.58 -14.60
CA ASP A 39 -0.99 13.55 -16.05
C ASP A 39 -2.29 12.83 -16.41
N SER A 40 -2.91 13.27 -17.51
CA SER A 40 -3.91 12.44 -18.18
C SER A 40 -3.23 11.31 -18.94
N ALA A 41 -3.96 10.24 -19.25
CA ALA A 41 -3.42 9.15 -20.06
C ALA A 41 -2.90 9.61 -21.44
N GLU A 42 -3.50 10.66 -22.01
CA GLU A 42 -3.00 11.32 -23.22
C GLU A 42 -1.67 12.05 -22.96
N GLY A 43 -1.56 12.77 -21.84
CA GLY A 43 -0.33 13.44 -21.41
C GLY A 43 0.84 12.47 -21.19
N ILE A 44 0.57 11.34 -20.53
CA ILE A 44 1.56 10.27 -20.32
C ILE A 44 2.07 9.75 -21.67
N ARG A 45 1.17 9.48 -22.63
CA ARG A 45 1.56 9.03 -23.98
C ARG A 45 2.30 10.10 -24.76
N ALA A 46 1.97 11.37 -24.57
CA ALA A 46 2.69 12.47 -25.21
C ALA A 46 4.13 12.57 -24.71
N ARG A 47 4.38 12.29 -23.42
CA ARG A 47 5.71 12.31 -22.81
C ARG A 47 6.54 11.05 -23.13
N PHE A 48 5.93 9.87 -23.08
CA PHE A 48 6.66 8.60 -23.09
C PHE A 48 6.41 7.74 -24.35
N GLY A 49 5.55 8.19 -25.25
CA GLY A 49 5.18 7.50 -26.48
C GLY A 49 3.93 6.62 -26.34
N PRO A 50 3.56 5.87 -27.40
CA PRO A 50 2.27 5.15 -27.46
C PRO A 50 2.06 4.09 -26.37
N SER A 51 3.16 3.55 -25.84
CA SER A 51 3.16 2.56 -24.75
C SER A 51 3.17 3.19 -23.35
N GLY A 52 3.23 4.52 -23.26
CA GLY A 52 3.31 5.24 -21.99
C GLY A 52 4.60 4.97 -21.21
N LEU A 53 4.56 5.18 -19.90
CA LEU A 53 5.70 4.95 -19.00
C LEU A 53 5.82 3.45 -18.69
N THR A 54 6.95 2.82 -19.04
CA THR A 54 7.14 1.37 -18.89
C THR A 54 8.28 0.99 -17.95
N GLY A 55 9.06 1.96 -17.48
CA GLY A 55 10.12 1.73 -16.51
C GLY A 55 11.02 2.93 -16.27
N PHE A 56 11.91 2.75 -15.28
CA PHE A 56 12.82 3.80 -14.80
C PHE A 56 13.87 4.28 -15.81
N ASN A 57 14.14 3.51 -16.87
CA ASN A 57 15.04 3.93 -17.95
C ASN A 57 14.50 5.12 -18.76
N GLN A 58 13.23 5.49 -18.56
CA GLN A 58 12.59 6.66 -19.17
C GLN A 58 12.54 7.87 -18.23
N LEU A 59 13.07 7.77 -17.01
CA LEU A 59 13.01 8.80 -15.97
C LEU A 59 14.39 9.37 -15.64
N GLU A 60 14.40 10.54 -15.00
CA GLU A 60 15.60 11.04 -14.32
C GLU A 60 15.83 10.26 -13.02
N LEU A 61 17.08 9.90 -12.76
CA LEU A 61 17.47 9.05 -11.62
C LEU A 61 18.39 9.81 -10.63
N PRO A 62 18.30 9.53 -9.32
CA PRO A 62 17.37 8.58 -8.70
C PRO A 62 15.93 9.11 -8.70
N ALA A 63 14.98 8.22 -9.00
CA ALA A 63 13.55 8.53 -8.99
C ALA A 63 13.06 8.70 -7.54
N PRO A 64 12.36 9.80 -7.23
CA PRO A 64 11.85 10.05 -5.89
C PRO A 64 10.61 9.19 -5.58
N VAL A 65 10.54 8.62 -4.37
CA VAL A 65 9.29 8.09 -3.79
C VAL A 65 8.40 9.20 -3.22
N SER A 66 7.07 9.08 -3.23
CA SER A 66 6.12 10.09 -2.74
C SER A 66 5.75 9.90 -1.25
N ASP A 67 4.69 10.58 -0.79
CA ASP A 67 4.15 10.37 0.55
C ASP A 67 3.62 8.95 0.77
N ASP A 68 3.25 8.22 -0.29
CA ASP A 68 2.92 6.79 -0.27
C ASP A 68 3.95 5.96 0.47
N THR A 69 5.20 5.96 -0.03
CA THR A 69 6.29 5.23 0.61
C THR A 69 6.62 5.83 1.96
N GLN A 70 6.67 7.16 2.08
CA GLN A 70 7.00 7.78 3.36
C GLN A 70 6.04 7.31 4.46
N MET A 71 4.73 7.45 4.25
CA MET A 71 3.72 7.03 5.19
C MET A 71 3.72 5.51 5.41
N THR A 72 3.97 4.71 4.37
CA THR A 72 4.15 3.25 4.51
C THR A 72 5.28 2.91 5.48
N LEU A 73 6.43 3.58 5.38
CA LEU A 73 7.56 3.33 6.25
C LEU A 73 7.30 3.78 7.69
N TYR A 74 6.54 4.87 7.89
CA TYR A 74 6.08 5.25 9.22
C TYR A 74 5.00 4.30 9.78
N THR A 75 4.18 3.67 8.93
CA THR A 75 3.34 2.53 9.36
C THR A 75 4.21 1.40 9.87
N VAL A 76 5.25 1.02 9.12
CA VAL A 76 6.21 -0.03 9.56
C VAL A 76 6.84 0.34 10.90
N ASP A 77 7.28 1.59 11.07
CA ASP A 77 7.89 2.05 12.32
C ASP A 77 6.95 1.94 13.52
N GLY A 78 5.69 2.36 13.37
CA GLY A 78 4.66 2.20 14.41
C GLY A 78 4.38 0.74 14.73
N LEU A 79 4.34 -0.15 13.73
CA LEU A 79 4.19 -1.59 13.94
C LEU A 79 5.41 -2.21 14.66
N VAL A 80 6.62 -1.77 14.29
CA VAL A 80 7.85 -2.20 14.96
C VAL A 80 7.82 -1.82 16.43
N GLU A 81 7.40 -0.60 16.75
CA GLU A 81 7.26 -0.13 18.13
C GLU A 81 6.29 -1.02 18.94
N VAL A 82 5.12 -1.33 18.38
CA VAL A 82 4.13 -2.21 19.01
C VAL A 82 4.73 -3.60 19.30
N LEU A 83 5.41 -4.19 18.32
CA LEU A 83 5.99 -5.52 18.44
C LEU A 83 7.18 -5.55 19.42
N GLN A 84 7.97 -4.47 19.51
CA GLN A 84 9.04 -4.35 20.50
C GLN A 84 8.46 -4.44 21.92
N TRP A 85 7.43 -3.64 22.23
CA TRP A 85 6.75 -3.70 23.52
C TRP A 85 6.19 -5.10 23.81
N ALA A 86 5.52 -5.70 22.82
CA ALA A 86 4.94 -7.04 22.96
C ALA A 86 6.02 -8.11 23.24
N ASN A 87 7.16 -8.05 22.55
CA ASN A 87 8.29 -8.97 22.74
C ASN A 87 8.96 -8.79 24.12
N ASP A 88 8.93 -7.58 24.67
CA ASP A 88 9.37 -7.29 26.04
C ASP A 88 8.33 -7.69 27.12
N GLY A 89 7.19 -8.25 26.72
CA GLY A 89 6.11 -8.69 27.62
C GLY A 89 5.24 -7.54 28.14
N VAL A 90 5.25 -6.39 27.46
CA VAL A 90 4.51 -5.18 27.84
C VAL A 90 3.46 -4.86 26.78
N GLY A 91 2.23 -4.57 27.21
CA GLY A 91 1.19 -4.12 26.29
C GLY A 91 1.45 -2.67 25.83
N ALA A 92 1.26 -2.41 24.53
CA ALA A 92 1.24 -1.07 23.96
C ALA A 92 -0.12 -0.81 23.31
N ASP A 93 -0.56 0.45 23.29
CA ASP A 93 -1.70 0.86 22.48
C ASP A 93 -1.24 0.94 21.02
N GLU A 94 -1.73 0.03 20.19
CA GLU A 94 -1.23 -0.15 18.84
C GLU A 94 -1.60 1.03 17.93
N THR A 95 -2.77 1.64 18.19
CA THR A 95 -3.24 2.80 17.44
C THR A 95 -2.47 4.06 17.85
N ALA A 96 -2.11 4.19 19.12
CA ALA A 96 -1.27 5.28 19.60
C ALA A 96 0.14 5.23 19.02
N CYS A 97 0.77 4.04 18.93
CA CYS A 97 2.11 3.91 18.32
C CYS A 97 2.12 4.37 16.86
N LEU A 98 1.11 3.96 16.07
CA LEU A 98 0.94 4.42 14.69
C LEU A 98 0.68 5.92 14.62
N TRP A 99 -0.15 6.46 15.51
CA TRP A 99 -0.45 7.88 15.53
C TRP A 99 0.79 8.73 15.82
N LEU A 100 1.61 8.32 16.80
CA LEU A 100 2.89 8.96 17.09
C LEU A 100 3.83 8.89 15.89
N ALA A 101 3.91 7.74 15.20
CA ALA A 101 4.69 7.62 13.96
C ALA A 101 4.22 8.58 12.87
N TYR A 102 2.92 8.72 12.66
CA TYR A 102 2.40 9.67 11.67
C TYR A 102 2.58 11.14 12.09
N LEU A 103 2.54 11.47 13.38
CA LEU A 103 2.91 12.80 13.86
C LEU A 103 4.40 13.10 13.63
N ARG A 104 5.28 12.09 13.75
CA ARG A 104 6.70 12.24 13.37
C ARG A 104 6.85 12.48 11.86
N TRP A 105 6.17 11.72 11.02
CA TRP A 105 6.10 12.00 9.58
C TRP A 105 5.61 13.42 9.29
N LEU A 106 4.57 13.89 9.97
CA LEU A 106 4.02 15.24 9.77
C LEU A 106 5.10 16.32 10.03
N LYS A 107 5.93 16.16 11.08
CA LYS A 107 7.08 17.05 11.35
C LYS A 107 8.03 17.09 10.16
N THR A 108 8.32 15.94 9.54
CA THR A 108 9.25 15.87 8.40
C THR A 108 8.70 16.52 7.13
N GLN A 109 7.39 16.80 7.07
CA GLN A 109 6.77 17.54 5.96
C GLN A 109 6.82 19.07 6.15
N GLY A 110 7.50 19.55 7.19
CA GLY A 110 7.64 20.97 7.50
C GLY A 110 6.43 21.59 8.20
N GLU A 111 5.51 20.77 8.68
CA GLU A 111 4.32 21.21 9.41
C GLU A 111 4.63 21.41 10.89
N ALA A 112 4.05 22.47 11.48
CA ALA A 112 4.12 22.70 12.92
C ALA A 112 3.04 21.86 13.62
N LEU A 113 3.45 21.00 14.56
CA LEU A 113 2.50 20.17 15.29
C LEU A 113 1.56 21.02 16.17
N PRO A 114 0.28 20.62 16.29
CA PRO A 114 -0.67 21.25 17.20
C PRO A 114 -0.20 21.22 18.66
N VAL A 115 -0.59 22.22 19.45
CA VAL A 115 -0.20 22.33 20.88
C VAL A 115 -0.72 21.16 21.72
N ASN A 116 -1.81 20.53 21.31
CA ASN A 116 -2.40 19.34 21.95
C ASN A 116 -1.79 18.02 21.46
N ALA A 117 -0.89 18.03 20.47
CA ALA A 117 -0.18 16.83 20.07
C ALA A 117 0.70 16.32 21.25
N PRO A 118 0.74 15.00 21.50
CA PRO A 118 1.58 14.43 22.55
C PRO A 118 3.07 14.64 22.24
N ASP A 119 3.96 14.24 23.13
CA ASP A 119 5.37 14.11 22.76
C ASP A 119 5.56 12.90 21.83
N GLN A 120 6.41 13.03 20.80
CA GLN A 120 6.77 11.91 19.92
C GLN A 120 8.27 11.68 19.98
N PRO A 121 8.74 10.75 20.83
CA PRO A 121 10.15 10.40 20.91
C PRO A 121 10.71 10.04 19.54
N ASP A 122 11.87 10.61 19.21
CA ASP A 122 12.52 10.37 17.93
C ASP A 122 12.98 8.90 17.83
N ARG A 123 12.88 8.36 16.61
CA ARG A 123 13.29 7.02 16.18
C ARG A 123 14.21 7.13 14.98
N TRP A 124 14.83 6.01 14.62
CA TRP A 124 15.83 5.97 13.54
C TRP A 124 15.32 6.52 12.19
N ILE A 125 14.04 6.28 11.88
CA ILE A 125 13.41 6.71 10.63
C ILE A 125 13.34 8.24 10.50
N ASP A 126 13.24 8.97 11.61
CA ASP A 126 13.08 10.43 11.59
C ASP A 126 14.36 11.15 11.12
N GLY A 127 15.52 10.49 11.24
CA GLY A 127 16.80 11.00 10.75
C GLY A 127 17.05 10.77 9.26
N GLN A 128 16.10 10.17 8.52
CA GLN A 128 16.30 9.85 7.10
C GLN A 128 15.84 11.02 6.21
N GLU A 129 16.78 11.86 5.78
CA GLU A 129 16.52 13.08 4.98
C GLU A 129 15.71 12.81 3.69
N VAL A 130 15.85 11.64 3.08
CA VAL A 130 15.08 11.24 1.89
C VAL A 130 13.56 11.29 2.12
N LEU A 131 13.10 11.17 3.37
CA LEU A 131 11.68 11.22 3.76
C LEU A 131 11.20 12.62 4.17
N HIS A 132 12.08 13.63 4.13
CA HIS A 132 11.78 15.02 4.57
C HIS A 132 11.36 15.93 3.41
N HIS A 133 11.23 15.37 2.21
CA HIS A 133 10.78 16.08 1.04
C HIS A 133 9.26 15.98 0.91
N ARG A 134 8.58 17.13 0.91
CA ARG A 134 7.14 17.21 0.67
C ARG A 134 6.81 16.85 -0.78
N ARG A 135 6.31 15.63 -1.00
CA ARG A 135 6.02 15.04 -2.32
C ARG A 135 4.55 14.64 -2.38
N ALA A 136 3.70 15.61 -2.73
CA ALA A 136 2.26 15.46 -2.89
C ALA A 136 1.46 14.89 -1.69
N PRO A 137 1.77 15.24 -0.41
CA PRO A 137 1.08 14.64 0.74
C PRO A 137 -0.44 14.75 0.66
N GLY A 138 -1.12 13.60 0.80
CA GLY A 138 -2.58 13.54 0.79
C GLY A 138 -3.23 14.50 1.78
N ASN A 139 -4.15 15.34 1.30
CA ASN A 139 -4.76 16.42 2.11
C ASN A 139 -5.41 15.92 3.41
N ALA A 140 -6.09 14.76 3.37
CA ALA A 140 -6.72 14.17 4.54
C ALA A 140 -5.72 13.57 5.54
N CYS A 141 -4.56 13.12 5.07
CA CYS A 141 -3.46 12.72 5.95
C CYS A 141 -2.98 13.91 6.77
N LEU A 142 -2.68 15.04 6.09
CA LEU A 142 -2.26 16.26 6.75
C LEU A 142 -3.35 16.81 7.69
N SER A 143 -4.56 17.04 7.17
CA SER A 143 -5.62 17.68 7.96
C SER A 143 -6.06 16.85 9.16
N GLY A 144 -6.01 15.51 9.05
CA GLY A 144 -6.34 14.61 10.15
C GLY A 144 -5.33 14.70 11.29
N LEU A 145 -4.03 14.67 10.97
CA LEU A 145 -2.97 14.77 11.97
C LEU A 145 -2.86 16.18 12.57
N LEU A 146 -3.11 17.22 11.77
CA LEU A 146 -3.13 18.62 12.20
C LEU A 146 -4.27 18.96 13.17
N THR A 147 -5.21 18.05 13.41
CA THR A 147 -6.19 18.22 14.50
C THR A 147 -5.54 18.06 15.89
N GLY A 148 -4.43 17.33 15.98
CA GLY A 148 -3.82 16.93 17.26
C GLY A 148 -4.65 15.91 18.05
N GLU A 149 -5.76 15.42 17.48
CA GLU A 149 -6.61 14.41 18.07
C GLU A 149 -6.32 13.03 17.45
N MET A 150 -6.27 11.99 18.27
CA MET A 150 -6.15 10.62 17.77
C MET A 150 -7.50 10.15 17.23
N GLY A 151 -7.66 10.20 15.91
CA GLY A 151 -8.87 9.73 15.23
C GLY A 151 -9.17 8.26 15.54
N THR A 152 -10.45 7.92 15.68
CA THR A 152 -10.89 6.53 15.91
C THR A 152 -12.10 6.22 15.05
N ARG A 153 -12.39 4.94 14.78
CA ARG A 153 -13.60 4.55 14.02
C ARG A 153 -14.91 5.08 14.60
N LYS A 154 -14.97 5.29 15.93
CA LYS A 154 -16.15 5.82 16.62
C LYS A 154 -16.18 7.36 16.67
N ARG A 155 -15.02 7.99 16.57
CA ARG A 155 -14.84 9.46 16.59
C ARG A 155 -13.78 9.80 15.54
N PRO A 156 -14.11 9.71 14.26
CA PRO A 156 -13.11 9.89 13.22
C PRO A 156 -12.77 11.37 13.02
N VAL A 157 -11.53 11.64 12.65
CA VAL A 157 -11.16 12.88 11.98
C VAL A 157 -11.50 12.75 10.50
N ASN A 158 -11.80 13.87 9.83
CA ASN A 158 -12.21 13.89 8.42
C ASN A 158 -13.33 12.85 8.10
N PRO A 159 -14.53 12.97 8.71
CA PRO A 159 -15.60 11.96 8.65
C PRO A 159 -16.02 11.57 7.23
N ASP A 160 -15.92 12.51 6.29
CA ASP A 160 -16.35 12.33 4.89
C ASP A 160 -15.20 11.97 3.94
N SER A 161 -13.95 11.92 4.41
CA SER A 161 -12.80 11.69 3.53
C SER A 161 -12.69 10.23 3.07
N LYS A 162 -12.75 10.04 1.76
CA LYS A 162 -12.58 8.76 1.06
C LYS A 162 -11.18 8.54 0.47
N GLY A 163 -10.26 9.49 0.66
CA GLY A 163 -8.95 9.51 -0.03
C GLY A 163 -8.16 8.19 0.06
N CYS A 164 -7.37 7.91 -0.98
CA CYS A 164 -6.49 6.74 -1.10
C CYS A 164 -5.43 6.62 0.00
N GLY A 165 -5.16 7.72 0.71
CA GLY A 165 -4.16 7.84 1.78
C GLY A 165 -4.22 6.79 2.88
N THR A 166 -5.35 6.08 3.02
CA THR A 166 -5.47 4.93 3.93
C THR A 166 -4.91 3.64 3.32
N VAL A 167 -5.15 3.39 2.04
CA VAL A 167 -4.76 2.16 1.34
C VAL A 167 -3.27 2.18 1.01
N MET A 168 -2.75 3.30 0.51
CA MET A 168 -1.35 3.43 0.06
C MET A 168 -0.32 3.00 1.12
N ARG A 169 -0.67 3.16 2.41
CA ARG A 169 0.21 2.89 3.55
C ARG A 169 -0.17 1.66 4.38
N SER A 170 -1.06 0.81 3.86
CA SER A 170 -1.69 -0.26 4.64
C SER A 170 -1.07 -1.65 4.42
N ALA A 171 -0.26 -1.85 3.37
CA ALA A 171 0.39 -3.14 3.15
C ALA A 171 1.16 -3.71 4.37
N PRO A 172 1.86 -2.90 5.19
CA PRO A 172 2.59 -3.41 6.36
C PRO A 172 1.73 -4.17 7.39
N PHE A 173 0.46 -3.82 7.55
CA PHE A 173 -0.44 -4.54 8.47
C PHE A 173 -0.60 -6.01 8.09
N GLY A 174 -0.56 -6.32 6.79
CA GLY A 174 -0.64 -7.68 6.28
C GLY A 174 0.60 -8.53 6.54
N LEU A 175 1.74 -7.91 6.84
CA LEU A 175 3.03 -8.57 7.07
C LEU A 175 3.21 -9.08 8.51
N LEU A 176 2.12 -9.27 9.26
CA LEU A 176 2.14 -9.80 10.63
C LEU A 176 1.79 -11.30 10.62
N PRO A 177 2.77 -12.23 10.58
CA PRO A 177 2.53 -13.63 10.22
C PRO A 177 1.78 -14.44 11.29
N TYR A 178 1.84 -14.01 12.55
CA TYR A 178 1.23 -14.71 13.69
C TYR A 178 -0.06 -14.06 14.19
N VAL A 179 -0.58 -13.09 13.44
CA VAL A 179 -1.79 -12.36 13.76
C VAL A 179 -2.92 -12.88 12.87
N ALA A 180 -4.09 -13.15 13.44
CA ALA A 180 -5.24 -13.60 12.67
C ALA A 180 -5.71 -12.54 11.67
N ALA A 181 -6.24 -12.96 10.53
CA ALA A 181 -6.70 -12.06 9.47
C ALA A 181 -7.76 -11.05 9.98
N GLU A 182 -8.65 -11.45 10.89
CA GLU A 182 -9.64 -10.58 11.51
C GLU A 182 -8.98 -9.48 12.37
N THR A 183 -7.87 -9.80 13.03
CA THR A 183 -7.09 -8.83 13.82
C THR A 183 -6.34 -7.88 12.89
N VAL A 184 -5.73 -8.38 11.80
CA VAL A 184 -5.13 -7.54 10.74
C VAL A 184 -6.17 -6.57 10.18
N TYR A 185 -7.36 -7.07 9.86
CA TYR A 185 -8.46 -6.26 9.35
C TYR A 185 -8.84 -5.13 10.31
N LYS A 186 -9.09 -5.48 11.59
CA LYS A 186 -9.45 -4.50 12.62
C LYS A 186 -8.37 -3.45 12.78
N PHE A 187 -7.11 -3.89 12.90
CA PHE A 187 -6.00 -3.01 13.17
C PHE A 187 -5.73 -2.04 12.01
N SER A 188 -5.80 -2.51 10.77
CA SER A 188 -5.70 -1.63 9.60
C SER A 188 -6.86 -0.63 9.54
N ALA A 189 -8.09 -1.02 9.87
CA ALA A 189 -9.22 -0.08 9.92
C ALA A 189 -9.04 0.97 11.03
N ASP A 190 -8.48 0.59 12.18
CA ASP A 190 -8.16 1.51 13.27
C ASP A 190 -7.03 2.48 12.85
N GLY A 191 -5.99 2.00 12.17
CA GLY A 191 -4.90 2.83 11.63
C GLY A 191 -5.33 3.79 10.51
N ALA A 192 -6.29 3.40 9.68
CA ALA A 192 -6.91 4.29 8.69
C ALA A 192 -7.68 5.44 9.36
N ALA A 193 -8.39 5.13 10.45
CA ALA A 193 -9.23 6.07 11.21
C ALA A 193 -8.46 7.22 11.87
N LEU A 194 -7.13 7.11 11.96
CA LEU A 194 -6.23 8.19 12.41
C LEU A 194 -6.27 9.43 11.52
N THR A 195 -6.73 9.31 10.27
CA THR A 195 -6.72 10.40 9.29
C THR A 195 -7.97 10.49 8.42
N HIS A 196 -8.69 9.40 8.22
CA HIS A 196 -9.87 9.34 7.35
C HIS A 196 -11.03 8.74 8.12
N GLY A 197 -12.24 9.27 7.95
CA GLY A 197 -13.41 8.77 8.66
C GLY A 197 -14.42 8.00 7.83
N HIS A 198 -14.35 8.09 6.50
CA HIS A 198 -15.36 7.49 5.66
C HIS A 198 -15.22 5.95 5.65
N PRO A 199 -16.31 5.17 5.82
CA PRO A 199 -16.26 3.70 5.84
C PRO A 199 -15.52 3.10 4.66
N SER A 200 -15.72 3.63 3.44
CA SER A 200 -14.96 3.18 2.26
C SER A 200 -13.45 3.28 2.42
N ALA A 201 -12.91 4.35 2.99
CA ALA A 201 -11.47 4.49 3.23
C ALA A 201 -10.97 3.48 4.26
N LEU A 202 -11.73 3.27 5.34
CA LEU A 202 -11.38 2.35 6.42
C LEU A 202 -11.37 0.89 5.95
N HIS A 203 -12.44 0.49 5.27
CA HIS A 203 -12.65 -0.89 4.85
C HIS A 203 -11.78 -1.25 3.64
N SER A 204 -11.47 -0.31 2.74
CA SER A 204 -10.52 -0.56 1.65
C SER A 204 -9.12 -0.85 2.19
N ALA A 205 -8.64 -0.04 3.15
CA ALA A 205 -7.35 -0.25 3.81
C ALA A 205 -7.28 -1.62 4.51
N ALA A 206 -8.36 -2.00 5.21
CA ALA A 206 -8.45 -3.28 5.88
C ALA A 206 -8.48 -4.47 4.92
N VAL A 207 -9.27 -4.38 3.83
CA VAL A 207 -9.32 -5.42 2.79
C VAL A 207 -7.95 -5.57 2.13
N PHE A 208 -7.29 -4.47 1.78
CA PHE A 208 -5.94 -4.48 1.20
C PHE A 208 -4.94 -5.17 2.12
N SER A 209 -4.90 -4.78 3.40
CA SER A 209 -4.01 -5.39 4.39
C SER A 209 -4.24 -6.89 4.54
N THR A 210 -5.50 -7.33 4.55
CA THR A 210 -5.81 -8.76 4.60
C THR A 210 -5.51 -9.50 3.30
N LEU A 211 -5.58 -8.85 2.15
CA LEU A 211 -5.12 -9.42 0.89
C LEU A 211 -3.61 -9.67 0.93
N ILE A 212 -2.82 -8.71 1.44
CA ILE A 212 -1.37 -8.91 1.64
C ILE A 212 -1.11 -10.07 2.60
N HIS A 213 -1.89 -10.17 3.67
CA HIS A 213 -1.79 -11.26 4.64
C HIS A 213 -2.10 -12.64 4.03
N ASP A 214 -3.14 -12.73 3.19
CA ASP A 214 -3.53 -13.96 2.48
C ASP A 214 -2.46 -14.45 1.51
N LEU A 215 -1.53 -13.58 1.10
CA LEU A 215 -0.42 -13.90 0.21
C LEU A 215 0.87 -14.33 0.93
N LEU A 216 0.89 -14.34 2.28
CA LEU A 216 2.05 -14.81 3.06
C LEU A 216 2.33 -16.32 2.93
N PRO A 217 1.32 -17.23 2.93
CA PRO A 217 1.55 -18.66 2.74
C PRO A 217 2.29 -18.98 1.44
N ALA A 218 3.10 -20.03 1.45
CA ALA A 218 3.92 -20.41 0.30
C ALA A 218 3.09 -20.91 -0.91
N ASP A 219 1.92 -21.47 -0.65
CA ASP A 219 0.97 -21.97 -1.65
C ASP A 219 -0.14 -20.96 -1.99
N ALA A 220 -0.05 -19.73 -1.47
CA ALA A 220 -1.01 -18.68 -1.77
C ALA A 220 -0.99 -18.33 -3.27
N THR A 221 -2.17 -18.05 -3.81
CA THR A 221 -2.34 -17.61 -5.20
C THR A 221 -3.01 -16.26 -5.24
N LEU A 222 -2.65 -15.46 -6.25
CA LEU A 222 -3.27 -14.14 -6.46
C LEU A 222 -4.79 -14.25 -6.66
N GLN A 223 -5.25 -15.28 -7.36
CA GLN A 223 -6.67 -15.50 -7.63
C GLN A 223 -7.45 -15.81 -6.34
N ALA A 224 -6.91 -16.66 -5.46
CA ALA A 224 -7.56 -16.98 -4.18
C ALA A 224 -7.58 -15.75 -3.25
N ALA A 225 -6.47 -15.02 -3.15
CA ALA A 225 -6.39 -13.80 -2.34
C ALA A 225 -7.36 -12.71 -2.86
N ALA A 226 -7.47 -12.56 -4.19
CA ALA A 226 -8.43 -11.65 -4.82
C ALA A 226 -9.89 -12.04 -4.51
N ALA A 227 -10.22 -13.33 -4.60
CA ALA A 227 -11.56 -13.83 -4.27
C ALA A 227 -11.92 -13.56 -2.79
N ASN A 228 -10.98 -13.81 -1.87
CA ASN A 228 -11.18 -13.50 -0.46
C ASN A 228 -11.33 -12.00 -0.21
N ALA A 229 -10.59 -11.15 -0.95
CA ALA A 229 -10.72 -9.70 -0.85
C ALA A 229 -12.11 -9.21 -1.29
N VAL A 230 -12.66 -9.75 -2.38
CA VAL A 230 -14.04 -9.49 -2.84
C VAL A 230 -15.05 -9.93 -1.78
N GLU A 231 -14.89 -11.13 -1.20
CA GLU A 231 -15.79 -11.62 -0.15
C GLU A 231 -15.76 -10.70 1.09
N ARG A 232 -14.57 -10.29 1.54
CA ARG A 232 -14.42 -9.36 2.68
C ARG A 232 -14.99 -7.97 2.37
N ALA A 233 -14.82 -7.50 1.14
CA ALA A 233 -15.43 -6.25 0.69
C ALA A 233 -16.97 -6.32 0.73
N ALA A 234 -17.56 -7.40 0.22
CA ALA A 234 -19.01 -7.62 0.29
C ALA A 234 -19.51 -7.71 1.75
N ALA A 235 -18.76 -8.39 2.62
CA ALA A 235 -19.08 -8.54 4.04
C ALA A 235 -18.90 -7.24 4.85
N SER A 236 -18.15 -6.25 4.34
CA SER A 236 -17.88 -4.98 5.04
C SER A 236 -19.12 -4.09 5.19
N GLY A 237 -20.15 -4.31 4.35
CA GLY A 237 -21.32 -3.43 4.27
C GLY A 237 -21.08 -2.11 3.54
N VAL A 238 -19.96 -1.99 2.80
CA VAL A 238 -19.64 -0.84 1.93
C VAL A 238 -19.85 -1.24 0.45
N PRO A 239 -20.99 -0.90 -0.17
CA PRO A 239 -21.32 -1.37 -1.51
C PRO A 239 -20.36 -0.89 -2.60
N GLU A 240 -19.85 0.34 -2.51
CA GLU A 240 -18.93 0.89 -3.51
C GLU A 240 -17.60 0.12 -3.56
N LEU A 241 -17.10 -0.32 -2.41
CA LEU A 241 -15.88 -1.13 -2.32
C LEU A 241 -16.10 -2.50 -2.95
N ALA A 242 -17.19 -3.18 -2.59
CA ALA A 242 -17.54 -4.48 -3.17
C ALA A 242 -17.67 -4.40 -4.69
N GLN A 243 -18.43 -3.42 -5.19
CA GLN A 243 -18.65 -3.21 -6.63
C GLN A 243 -17.34 -2.94 -7.38
N ARG A 244 -16.44 -2.13 -6.80
CA ARG A 244 -15.15 -1.81 -7.43
C ARG A 244 -14.23 -3.04 -7.50
N LEU A 245 -14.16 -3.86 -6.45
CA LEU A 245 -13.34 -5.08 -6.50
C LEU A 245 -13.92 -6.15 -7.42
N GLU A 246 -15.25 -6.32 -7.44
CA GLU A 246 -15.93 -7.21 -8.39
C GLU A 246 -15.65 -6.77 -9.83
N ALA A 247 -15.75 -5.47 -10.11
CA ALA A 247 -15.43 -4.90 -11.42
C ALA A 247 -13.96 -5.12 -11.81
N ALA A 248 -13.02 -4.96 -10.86
CA ALA A 248 -11.59 -5.19 -11.11
C ALA A 248 -11.30 -6.64 -11.52
N VAL A 249 -11.88 -7.61 -10.79
CA VAL A 249 -11.72 -9.05 -11.09
C VAL A 249 -12.37 -9.41 -12.43
N ALA A 250 -13.58 -8.89 -12.70
CA ALA A 250 -14.28 -9.12 -13.96
C ALA A 250 -13.50 -8.56 -15.16
N LEU A 251 -13.04 -7.31 -15.05
CA LEU A 251 -12.30 -6.62 -16.10
C LEU A 251 -10.97 -7.34 -16.42
N ALA A 252 -10.23 -7.78 -15.39
CA ALA A 252 -9.00 -8.53 -15.56
C ALA A 252 -9.25 -9.89 -16.26
N SER A 253 -10.35 -10.56 -15.92
CA SER A 253 -10.74 -11.83 -16.55
C SER A 253 -11.07 -11.65 -18.04
N GLU A 254 -11.81 -10.58 -18.40
CA GLU A 254 -12.12 -10.24 -19.80
C GLU A 254 -10.86 -9.99 -20.63
N ASP A 255 -9.90 -9.25 -20.07
CA ASP A 255 -8.65 -8.89 -20.75
C ASP A 255 -7.73 -10.11 -20.94
N LEU A 256 -7.60 -10.96 -19.92
CA LEU A 256 -6.85 -12.22 -20.01
C LEU A 256 -7.47 -13.20 -21.01
N ALA A 257 -8.80 -13.20 -21.12
CA ALA A 257 -9.51 -14.03 -22.11
C ALA A 257 -9.41 -13.47 -23.54
N GLY A 258 -8.76 -12.32 -23.74
CA GLY A 258 -8.63 -11.66 -25.04
C GLY A 258 -9.94 -11.12 -25.59
N GLN A 259 -10.97 -10.96 -24.75
CA GLN A 259 -12.29 -10.45 -25.14
C GLN A 259 -12.23 -8.93 -25.39
N SER A 260 -11.27 -8.26 -24.76
CA SER A 260 -10.98 -6.82 -24.93
C SER A 260 -9.51 -6.54 -24.66
N ARG A 261 -9.09 -5.28 -24.86
CA ARG A 261 -7.72 -4.82 -24.56
C ARG A 261 -7.75 -3.81 -23.42
N PRO A 262 -6.79 -3.84 -22.49
CA PRO A 262 -6.63 -2.80 -21.48
C PRO A 262 -6.56 -1.41 -22.12
N SER A 263 -7.34 -0.46 -21.61
CA SER A 263 -7.25 0.94 -22.01
C SER A 263 -7.55 1.85 -20.82
N PRO A 264 -6.94 3.05 -20.75
CA PRO A 264 -7.20 4.02 -19.69
C PRO A 264 -8.69 4.38 -19.57
N GLU A 265 -9.39 4.50 -20.70
CA GLU A 265 -10.80 4.89 -20.74
C GLU A 265 -11.70 3.80 -20.15
N ARG A 266 -11.41 2.53 -20.44
CA ARG A 266 -12.12 1.38 -19.85
C ARG A 266 -11.85 1.30 -18.36
N LEU A 267 -10.59 1.48 -17.96
CA LEU A 267 -10.20 1.45 -16.56
C LEU A 267 -10.91 2.56 -15.77
N LYS A 268 -10.87 3.80 -16.27
CA LYS A 268 -11.55 4.95 -15.69
C LYS A 268 -13.05 4.74 -15.56
N ALA A 269 -13.69 4.22 -16.61
CA ALA A 269 -15.13 3.96 -16.60
C ALA A 269 -15.52 2.89 -15.57
N ALA A 270 -14.72 1.83 -15.44
CA ALA A 270 -15.04 0.68 -14.59
C ALA A 270 -14.61 0.88 -13.13
N LEU A 271 -13.42 1.44 -12.90
CA LEU A 271 -12.73 1.45 -11.61
C LEU A 271 -12.47 2.86 -11.05
N GLY A 272 -12.59 3.90 -11.88
CA GLY A 272 -12.31 5.28 -11.49
C GLY A 272 -10.86 5.72 -11.73
N GLU A 273 -10.42 6.75 -11.01
CA GLU A 273 -9.14 7.43 -11.26
C GLU A 273 -8.13 7.23 -10.12
N GLY A 274 -8.48 6.43 -9.10
CA GLY A 274 -7.57 6.06 -8.01
C GLY A 274 -7.59 7.01 -6.81
N TRP A 275 -8.12 8.23 -6.94
CA TRP A 275 -8.09 9.26 -5.88
C TRP A 275 -8.76 8.88 -4.55
N VAL A 276 -9.69 7.92 -4.59
CA VAL A 276 -10.35 7.38 -3.39
C VAL A 276 -9.94 5.92 -3.17
N ALA A 277 -9.93 5.53 -1.90
CA ALA A 277 -9.35 4.28 -1.42
C ALA A 277 -9.85 3.02 -2.16
N GLU A 278 -11.16 2.92 -2.41
CA GLU A 278 -11.71 1.76 -3.11
C GLU A 278 -11.29 1.72 -4.59
N GLU A 279 -11.03 2.87 -5.21
CA GLU A 279 -10.58 2.95 -6.60
C GLU A 279 -9.10 2.60 -6.70
N ALA A 280 -8.24 3.16 -5.83
CA ALA A 280 -6.82 2.84 -5.76
C ALA A 280 -6.60 1.32 -5.60
N LEU A 281 -7.31 0.72 -4.64
CA LEU A 281 -7.23 -0.73 -4.40
C LEU A 281 -7.72 -1.54 -5.60
N ALA A 282 -8.83 -1.14 -6.22
CA ALA A 282 -9.40 -1.86 -7.36
C ALA A 282 -8.49 -1.80 -8.58
N ILE A 283 -7.93 -0.64 -8.91
CA ILE A 283 -6.97 -0.49 -10.02
C ILE A 283 -5.71 -1.28 -9.74
N GLY A 284 -5.16 -1.19 -8.52
CA GLY A 284 -3.95 -1.92 -8.15
C GLY A 284 -4.12 -3.44 -8.24
N LEU A 285 -5.27 -3.95 -7.79
CA LEU A 285 -5.65 -5.36 -7.91
C LEU A 285 -5.90 -5.78 -9.36
N TYR A 286 -6.61 -4.95 -10.14
CA TYR A 286 -6.84 -5.19 -11.56
C TYR A 286 -5.51 -5.33 -12.30
N ALA A 287 -4.56 -4.42 -12.10
CA ALA A 287 -3.29 -4.45 -12.80
C ALA A 287 -2.50 -5.73 -12.50
N ALA A 288 -2.48 -6.17 -11.24
CA ALA A 288 -1.88 -7.45 -10.85
C ALA A 288 -2.61 -8.67 -11.46
N LEU A 289 -3.94 -8.64 -11.57
CA LEU A 289 -4.69 -9.76 -12.15
C LEU A 289 -4.59 -9.81 -13.67
N ALA A 290 -4.73 -8.67 -14.35
CA ALA A 290 -4.81 -8.57 -15.81
C ALA A 290 -3.50 -8.93 -16.52
N THR A 291 -2.38 -8.98 -15.78
CA THR A 291 -1.06 -9.33 -16.31
C THR A 291 -0.52 -10.67 -15.78
N ALA A 292 -1.37 -11.47 -15.13
CA ALA A 292 -0.98 -12.72 -14.48
C ALA A 292 -0.54 -13.84 -15.45
N ASP A 293 -0.70 -13.65 -16.76
CA ASP A 293 -0.21 -14.54 -17.82
C ASP A 293 1.27 -14.34 -18.16
N ALA A 294 1.97 -13.41 -17.49
CA ALA A 294 3.39 -13.15 -17.71
C ALA A 294 4.28 -14.37 -17.42
N GLY A 295 5.39 -14.49 -18.17
CA GLY A 295 6.24 -15.69 -18.16
C GLY A 295 7.19 -15.82 -16.98
N SER A 296 7.33 -14.79 -16.14
CA SER A 296 8.14 -14.82 -14.92
C SER A 296 7.64 -13.78 -13.89
N PRO A 297 7.97 -13.92 -12.60
CA PRO A 297 7.67 -12.91 -11.58
C PRO A 297 8.12 -11.50 -11.95
N GLU A 298 9.35 -11.36 -12.47
CA GLU A 298 9.92 -10.08 -12.86
C GLU A 298 9.19 -9.45 -14.08
N GLN A 299 8.76 -10.28 -15.04
CA GLN A 299 7.95 -9.81 -16.16
C GLN A 299 6.54 -9.41 -15.72
N HIS A 300 5.96 -10.17 -14.79
CA HIS A 300 4.66 -9.86 -14.21
C HIS A 300 4.72 -8.48 -13.52
N PHE A 301 5.71 -8.27 -12.65
CA PHE A 301 5.90 -7.00 -11.95
C PHE A 301 5.98 -5.81 -12.90
N ARG A 302 6.86 -5.87 -13.92
CA ARG A 302 7.01 -4.76 -14.87
C ARG A 302 5.74 -4.48 -15.67
N LYS A 303 5.05 -5.52 -16.14
CA LYS A 303 3.80 -5.35 -16.89
C LYS A 303 2.70 -4.75 -16.02
N ALA A 304 2.55 -5.25 -14.79
CA ALA A 304 1.54 -4.78 -13.87
C ALA A 304 1.80 -3.33 -13.43
N ALA A 305 3.05 -2.99 -13.09
CA ALA A 305 3.45 -1.63 -12.75
C ALA A 305 3.21 -0.68 -13.93
N ALA A 306 3.60 -1.06 -15.15
CA ALA A 306 3.31 -0.28 -16.35
C ALA A 306 1.80 -0.10 -16.57
N LEU A 307 0.98 -1.14 -16.35
CA LEU A 307 -0.47 -1.01 -16.48
C LEU A 307 -1.07 -0.09 -15.41
N ALA A 308 -0.55 -0.15 -14.18
CA ALA A 308 -1.01 0.67 -13.05
C ALA A 308 -0.62 2.15 -13.16
N VAL A 309 0.48 2.51 -13.84
CA VAL A 309 0.87 3.94 -13.99
C VAL A 309 0.32 4.61 -15.24
N ASN A 310 -0.25 3.85 -16.18
CA ASN A 310 -0.71 4.39 -17.47
C ASN A 310 -2.23 4.55 -17.51
N HIS A 311 -2.79 5.26 -16.53
CA HIS A 311 -4.20 5.67 -16.51
C HIS A 311 -4.34 7.14 -16.10
N ASP A 312 -5.56 7.68 -16.17
CA ASP A 312 -5.84 9.01 -15.65
C ASP A 312 -5.89 9.00 -14.12
N GLY A 313 -5.28 9.99 -13.48
CA GLY A 313 -5.35 10.19 -12.04
C GLY A 313 -4.20 9.55 -11.26
N ASP A 314 -4.54 9.11 -10.05
CA ASP A 314 -3.64 8.79 -8.94
C ASP A 314 -2.74 7.57 -9.21
N SER A 315 -1.69 7.79 -10.00
CA SER A 315 -0.87 6.72 -10.59
C SER A 315 0.19 6.17 -9.65
N ASP A 316 0.66 6.94 -8.66
CA ASP A 316 1.60 6.47 -7.63
C ASP A 316 0.90 5.53 -6.65
N SER A 317 -0.27 5.90 -6.12
CA SER A 317 -1.04 5.03 -5.22
C SER A 317 -1.45 3.71 -5.85
N THR A 318 -1.94 3.72 -7.09
CA THR A 318 -2.36 2.48 -7.77
C THR A 318 -1.17 1.56 -8.06
N ALA A 319 -0.05 2.12 -8.52
CA ALA A 319 1.17 1.36 -8.78
C ALA A 319 1.83 0.86 -7.49
N SER A 320 1.80 1.65 -6.41
CA SER A 320 2.26 1.25 -5.08
C SER A 320 1.49 0.02 -4.58
N VAL A 321 0.16 0.05 -4.66
CA VAL A 321 -0.70 -1.10 -4.32
C VAL A 321 -0.36 -2.32 -5.16
N THR A 322 -0.27 -2.18 -6.49
CA THR A 322 0.15 -3.28 -7.39
C THR A 322 1.51 -3.85 -6.98
N GLY A 323 2.46 -2.96 -6.68
CA GLY A 323 3.81 -3.30 -6.28
C GLY A 323 3.86 -4.08 -4.97
N ASN A 324 3.08 -3.68 -3.96
CA ASN A 324 2.96 -4.43 -2.71
C ASN A 324 2.39 -5.84 -2.95
N ILE A 325 1.33 -5.97 -3.75
CA ILE A 325 0.65 -7.25 -4.04
C ILE A 325 1.63 -8.24 -4.69
N LEU A 326 2.29 -7.82 -5.77
CA LEU A 326 3.23 -8.69 -6.48
C LEU A 326 4.51 -8.92 -5.68
N GLY A 327 4.92 -7.91 -4.90
CA GLY A 327 6.02 -7.97 -3.96
C GLY A 327 5.84 -9.03 -2.88
N VAL A 328 4.66 -9.11 -2.26
CA VAL A 328 4.37 -10.18 -1.27
C VAL A 328 4.14 -11.52 -1.95
N LEU A 329 3.54 -11.56 -3.14
CA LEU A 329 3.28 -12.80 -3.88
C LEU A 329 4.59 -13.53 -4.20
N TYR A 330 5.56 -12.81 -4.78
CA TYR A 330 6.80 -13.38 -5.32
C TYR A 330 8.04 -13.12 -4.45
N GLY A 331 7.97 -12.20 -3.50
CA GLY A 331 9.14 -11.73 -2.77
C GLY A 331 10.14 -10.99 -3.66
N ARG A 332 11.43 -11.06 -3.32
CA ARG A 332 12.51 -10.39 -4.06
C ARG A 332 12.67 -10.87 -5.51
N GLU A 333 12.15 -12.04 -5.86
CA GLU A 333 12.26 -12.60 -7.23
C GLU A 333 11.54 -11.72 -8.28
N ALA A 334 10.49 -11.01 -7.88
CA ALA A 334 9.79 -10.10 -8.78
C ALA A 334 10.51 -8.77 -9.00
N MET A 335 11.50 -8.41 -8.16
CA MET A 335 12.09 -7.08 -8.14
C MET A 335 13.30 -7.00 -9.07
N PRO A 336 13.24 -6.21 -10.17
CA PRO A 336 14.42 -5.98 -11.00
C PRO A 336 15.51 -5.26 -10.20
N ALA A 337 16.73 -5.78 -10.21
CA ALA A 337 17.84 -5.21 -9.45
C ALA A 337 18.15 -3.76 -9.89
N GLU A 338 17.99 -3.48 -11.18
CA GLU A 338 18.18 -2.15 -11.77
C GLU A 338 17.06 -1.18 -11.41
N TRP A 339 15.84 -1.66 -11.16
CA TRP A 339 14.74 -0.82 -10.66
C TRP A 339 14.94 -0.51 -9.18
N ALA A 340 15.33 -1.51 -8.37
CA ALA A 340 15.67 -1.29 -6.97
C ALA A 340 16.75 -0.22 -6.79
N ALA A 341 17.77 -0.21 -7.65
CA ALA A 341 18.84 0.80 -7.65
C ALA A 341 18.42 2.17 -8.19
N ALA A 342 17.25 2.28 -8.82
CA ALA A 342 16.79 3.50 -9.48
C ALA A 342 16.09 4.48 -8.52
N ILE A 343 15.59 4.04 -7.36
CA ILE A 343 14.87 4.89 -6.41
C ILE A 343 15.78 5.47 -5.32
N ASP A 344 15.46 6.68 -4.85
CA ASP A 344 16.25 7.40 -3.85
C ASP A 344 16.15 6.79 -2.43
N ALA A 345 15.02 6.15 -2.11
CA ALA A 345 14.72 5.64 -0.77
C ALA A 345 15.05 4.16 -0.56
N ARG A 346 15.68 3.46 -1.52
CA ARG A 346 15.96 2.01 -1.43
C ARG A 346 16.56 1.59 -0.09
N VAL A 347 17.63 2.25 0.33
CA VAL A 347 18.35 1.90 1.57
C VAL A 347 17.45 2.04 2.80
N THR A 348 16.61 3.06 2.83
CA THR A 348 15.66 3.30 3.91
C THR A 348 14.58 2.23 3.94
N VAL A 349 14.01 1.89 2.78
CA VAL A 349 13.01 0.81 2.64
C VAL A 349 13.58 -0.53 3.11
N GLU A 350 14.78 -0.91 2.64
CA GLU A 350 15.43 -2.17 3.03
C GLU A 350 15.73 -2.21 4.53
N LYS A 351 16.13 -1.10 5.14
CA LYS A 351 16.35 -1.03 6.60
C LYS A 351 15.07 -1.16 7.41
N MET A 352 13.96 -0.55 6.97
CA MET A 352 12.67 -0.72 7.64
C MET A 352 12.12 -2.14 7.50
N ALA A 353 12.34 -2.78 6.35
CA ALA A 353 12.04 -4.20 6.17
C ALA A 353 12.82 -5.07 7.17
N GLU A 354 14.12 -4.81 7.36
CA GLU A 354 14.94 -5.50 8.37
C GLU A 354 14.49 -5.21 9.81
N ALA A 355 14.07 -3.98 10.11
CA ALA A 355 13.53 -3.63 11.42
C ALA A 355 12.26 -4.41 11.75
N LEU A 356 11.33 -4.53 10.79
CA LEU A 356 10.13 -5.36 10.92
C LEU A 356 10.49 -6.83 11.12
N LEU A 357 11.37 -7.36 10.28
CA LEU A 357 11.80 -8.76 10.37
C LEU A 357 12.44 -9.08 11.72
N GLY A 358 13.25 -8.16 12.26
CA GLY A 358 13.92 -8.31 13.56
C GLY A 358 12.96 -8.47 14.74
N VAL A 359 11.71 -8.02 14.62
CA VAL A 359 10.69 -8.12 15.68
C VAL A 359 9.59 -9.15 15.37
N THR A 360 9.55 -9.70 14.16
CA THR A 360 8.58 -10.73 13.75
C THR A 360 9.18 -12.13 13.60
N VAL A 361 10.50 -12.27 13.41
CA VAL A 361 11.16 -13.57 13.12
C VAL A 361 12.09 -13.99 14.28
N GLY A 362 11.88 -13.43 15.48
CA GLY A 362 12.67 -13.65 16.69
C GLY A 362 12.06 -14.69 17.62
#